data_AF-A0A0G2HNP8-F1
#
_entry.id   AF-A0A0G2HNP8-F1
#
_cell.length_a   1.000
_cell.length_b   1.000
_cell.length_c   1.000
_cell.angle_alpha   90.00
_cell.angle_beta   90.00
_cell.angle_gamma   90.00
#
_symmetry.space_group_name_H-M   'P 1'
#
loop_
_entity.id
_entity.type
_entity.pdbx_description
1 polymer ?
#
loop_
_entity_poly.entity_id
_entity_poly.type
_entity_poly.pdbx_seq_one_letter_code
_entity_poly.pdbx_strand_id
1 'polypeptide(L)'
;MTISKVVSQAGIRTGIRIAIRTASTSSQLTKAAGDISSVFPSLRPDYKPKPLPSRFQDLKLNLFQRHGSALKKSWVRLLASLENEVEEIRKTGSNVIPSINYSEILSGKVAPGKLDEIRRRGATIIRGVIPRSTTLDLKQQAREYISANKRRVKAFPPDSPAVYELYWSPSQITARSHPNILQTQRFLQGIWHSSDPQTQLSTTYPLSYADRLRIREPGDAKFALGPHVDGGSLERWEDPEYSKVYQKILEGSWEEYDPFDARHRVHAKMDLYNGAGACSMLRFFQGWLSMSDTGPGEGTLHICPMLKQSTAYTILRPFFDVQTSEPLLDSSFPGSVPGACQEYSDLSHPHLELSTTMVSVPQVEPGDYVAWHCDSLHSVDKEHRGKGDSSVLYIPATPLCEMNARYLQKQRQAALVYSPPWDFPDSGGLGESGFVGAADWSTLSKDGLQAMGMGAVLWQVQEGMSQGEKEAIEIGNKIVFGDAS
;
A
#
# COMPACT_ATOMS: atom_id res chain seq x y z
N MET A 1 5.51 66.71 63.77
CA MET A 1 4.74 67.39 62.70
C MET A 1 4.33 66.34 61.68
N THR A 2 3.11 65.83 61.80
CA THR A 2 2.02 65.78 60.78
C THR A 2 2.46 66.02 59.31
N ILE A 3 2.08 65.28 58.24
CA ILE A 3 0.77 64.72 57.81
C ILE A 3 0.96 63.57 56.76
N SER A 4 0.06 62.59 56.87
CA SER A 4 -0.57 61.61 55.97
C SER A 4 -0.17 61.29 54.51
N LYS A 5 -0.27 59.97 54.25
CA LYS A 5 -0.62 59.18 53.05
C LYS A 5 -1.55 59.82 52.01
N VAL A 6 -1.35 59.49 50.71
CA VAL A 6 -2.35 58.90 49.78
C VAL A 6 -1.65 57.99 48.74
N VAL A 7 -2.34 56.93 48.36
CA VAL A 7 -2.00 55.74 47.55
C VAL A 7 -2.17 55.97 46.04
N SER A 8 -1.39 55.28 45.20
CA SER A 8 -1.92 54.78 43.91
C SER A 8 -1.35 53.40 43.58
N GLN A 9 -2.24 52.45 43.30
CA GLN A 9 -1.96 51.08 42.87
C GLN A 9 -1.59 51.06 41.38
N ALA A 10 -0.56 50.31 41.01
CA ALA A 10 -0.41 49.78 39.66
C ALA A 10 0.24 48.39 39.72
N GLY A 11 -0.43 47.43 39.08
CA GLY A 11 -0.27 45.99 39.28
C GLY A 11 1.05 45.39 38.80
N ILE A 12 1.36 44.27 39.44
CA ILE A 12 2.49 43.38 39.16
C ILE A 12 2.17 42.57 37.91
N ARG A 13 2.90 42.79 36.81
CA ARG A 13 3.03 41.81 35.71
C ARG A 13 4.32 41.02 35.92
N THR A 14 4.19 39.84 36.51
CA THR A 14 5.29 38.86 36.60
C THR A 14 5.47 38.20 35.24
N GLY A 15 6.54 38.53 34.53
CA GLY A 15 6.92 37.87 33.28
C GLY A 15 7.48 36.48 33.55
N ILE A 16 6.71 35.44 33.23
CA ILE A 16 7.21 34.06 33.13
C ILE A 16 8.01 33.98 31.83
N ARG A 17 9.35 33.92 31.93
CA ARG A 17 10.22 33.53 30.82
C ARG A 17 10.03 32.03 30.58
N ILE A 18 9.22 31.67 29.59
CA ILE A 18 9.16 30.31 29.06
C ILE A 18 10.47 30.08 28.29
N ALA A 19 11.31 29.18 28.80
CA ALA A 19 12.46 28.68 28.08
C ALA A 19 11.95 27.81 26.91
N ILE A 20 11.99 28.36 25.70
CA ILE A 20 11.81 27.60 24.47
C ILE A 20 13.02 26.67 24.36
N ARG A 21 12.84 25.40 24.71
CA ARG A 21 13.79 24.35 24.31
C ARG A 21 13.68 24.24 22.80
N THR A 22 14.66 24.78 22.09
CA THR A 22 14.92 24.44 20.69
C THR A 22 15.17 22.94 20.63
N ALA A 23 14.13 22.18 20.27
CA ALA A 23 14.31 20.82 19.81
C ALA A 23 15.23 20.87 18.60
N SER A 24 16.37 20.17 18.70
CA SER A 24 17.22 19.86 17.55
C SER A 24 16.35 19.19 16.50
N THR A 25 16.05 19.89 15.41
CA THR A 25 15.51 19.28 14.22
C THR A 25 16.58 18.34 13.70
N SER A 26 16.52 17.06 14.06
CA SER A 26 17.08 16.05 13.19
C SER A 26 16.41 16.27 11.85
N SER A 27 17.18 16.61 10.81
CA SER A 27 16.70 16.63 9.43
C SER A 27 16.30 15.20 9.07
N GLN A 28 15.08 14.81 9.46
CA GLN A 28 14.51 13.52 9.07
C GLN A 28 14.34 13.60 7.57
N LEU A 29 15.01 12.69 6.86
CA LEU A 29 15.00 12.63 5.41
C LEU A 29 13.56 12.43 4.93
N THR A 30 12.95 13.49 4.41
CA THR A 30 11.71 13.38 3.63
C THR A 30 12.03 12.68 2.30
N LYS A 31 11.02 12.09 1.65
CA LYS A 31 11.20 11.52 0.32
C LYS A 31 11.66 12.62 -0.64
N ALA A 32 12.69 12.32 -1.43
CA ALA A 32 13.24 13.29 -2.36
C ALA A 32 12.14 13.76 -3.33
N ALA A 33 12.19 15.05 -3.70
CA ALA A 33 11.31 15.55 -4.75
C ALA A 33 11.58 14.79 -6.06
N GLY A 34 10.52 14.31 -6.71
CA GLY A 34 10.60 13.54 -7.94
C GLY A 34 9.19 13.23 -8.46
N ASP A 35 9.12 12.72 -9.68
CA ASP A 35 7.89 12.19 -10.26
C ASP A 35 7.91 10.65 -10.29
N ILE A 36 6.91 10.05 -10.93
CA ILE A 36 6.77 8.60 -10.99
C ILE A 36 7.97 7.88 -11.65
N SER A 37 8.74 8.56 -12.50
CA SER A 37 9.95 7.99 -13.12
C SER A 37 11.10 7.77 -12.14
N SER A 38 11.05 8.41 -10.96
CA SER A 38 11.98 8.14 -9.86
C SER A 38 11.70 6.81 -9.15
N VAL A 39 10.46 6.32 -9.26
CA VAL A 39 10.00 5.04 -8.68
C VAL A 39 10.17 3.89 -9.68
N PHE A 40 9.94 4.17 -10.96
CA PHE A 40 9.96 3.19 -12.05
C PHE A 40 11.09 3.49 -13.04
N PRO A 41 12.25 2.84 -12.88
CA PRO A 41 13.38 3.02 -13.79
C PRO A 41 13.03 2.81 -15.27
N SER A 42 12.12 1.89 -15.59
CA SER A 42 11.69 1.63 -16.97
C SER A 42 11.02 2.82 -17.69
N LEU A 43 10.54 3.83 -16.95
CA LEU A 43 9.94 5.04 -17.53
C LEU A 43 10.99 6.04 -18.04
N ARG A 44 12.27 5.81 -17.77
CA ARG A 44 13.38 6.65 -18.23
C ARG A 44 14.03 6.02 -19.47
N PRO A 45 13.89 6.61 -20.67
CA PRO A 45 14.40 6.03 -21.91
C PRO A 45 15.91 5.79 -21.92
N ASP A 46 16.67 6.57 -21.15
CA ASP A 46 18.13 6.53 -21.05
C ASP A 46 18.63 5.68 -19.87
N TYR A 47 17.73 5.10 -19.06
CA TYR A 47 18.13 4.36 -17.88
C TYR A 47 18.84 3.05 -18.25
N LYS A 48 20.07 2.92 -17.76
CA LYS A 48 20.86 1.68 -17.82
C LYS A 48 21.06 1.17 -16.41
N PRO A 49 20.59 -0.05 -16.08
CA PRO A 49 20.86 -0.66 -14.79
C PRO A 49 22.36 -0.72 -14.53
N LYS A 50 22.80 -0.20 -13.39
CA LYS A 50 24.18 -0.39 -12.92
C LYS A 50 24.28 -1.78 -12.29
N PRO A 51 25.40 -2.50 -12.47
CA PRO A 51 25.63 -3.74 -11.73
C PRO A 51 25.50 -3.50 -10.23
N LEU A 52 24.83 -4.43 -9.54
CA LEU A 52 24.75 -4.37 -8.09
C LEU A 52 26.12 -4.67 -7.47
N PRO A 53 26.48 -4.04 -6.33
CA PRO A 53 27.76 -4.28 -5.67
C PRO A 53 27.97 -5.76 -5.31
N SER A 54 29.24 -6.18 -5.18
CA SER A 54 29.62 -7.59 -4.92
C SER A 54 28.95 -8.19 -3.68
N ARG A 55 28.60 -7.38 -2.68
CA ARG A 55 27.86 -7.84 -1.49
C ARG A 55 26.53 -8.55 -1.83
N PHE A 56 25.92 -8.27 -2.98
CA PHE A 56 24.72 -8.96 -3.45
C PHE A 56 25.01 -10.35 -4.01
N GLN A 57 26.22 -10.55 -4.56
CA GLN A 57 26.70 -11.89 -4.86
C GLN A 57 26.90 -12.68 -3.57
N ASP A 58 27.52 -12.07 -2.55
CA ASP A 58 27.71 -12.72 -1.24
C ASP A 58 26.37 -13.08 -0.59
N LEU A 59 25.39 -12.16 -0.62
CA LEU A 59 24.02 -12.41 -0.16
C LEU A 59 23.40 -13.62 -0.89
N LYS A 60 23.47 -13.62 -2.23
CA LYS A 60 22.92 -14.70 -3.05
C LYS A 60 23.61 -16.04 -2.74
N LEU A 61 24.93 -16.05 -2.61
CA LEU A 61 25.69 -17.24 -2.21
C LEU A 61 25.26 -17.75 -0.83
N ASN A 62 25.13 -16.87 0.16
CA ASN A 62 24.73 -17.25 1.52
C ASN A 62 23.34 -17.87 1.57
N LEU A 63 22.37 -17.32 0.83
CA LEU A 63 21.01 -17.87 0.74
C LEU A 63 20.99 -19.20 -0.01
N PHE A 64 21.81 -19.35 -1.07
CA PHE A 64 21.80 -20.54 -1.91
C PHE A 64 22.56 -21.74 -1.29
N GLN A 65 23.72 -21.51 -0.68
CA GLN A 65 24.66 -22.57 -0.31
C GLN A 65 24.06 -23.63 0.63
N ARG A 66 23.19 -23.23 1.56
CA ARG A 66 22.58 -24.15 2.52
C ARG A 66 21.55 -25.10 1.88
N HIS A 67 20.85 -24.64 0.83
CA HIS A 67 19.70 -25.34 0.26
C HIS A 67 19.84 -25.62 -1.23
N GLY A 68 21.02 -25.45 -1.84
CA GLY A 68 21.20 -25.45 -3.30
C GLY A 68 20.59 -26.65 -4.04
N SER A 69 20.73 -27.87 -3.51
CA SER A 69 20.08 -29.06 -4.12
C SER A 69 18.55 -29.01 -4.02
N ALA A 70 18.01 -28.60 -2.88
CA ALA A 70 16.57 -28.46 -2.69
C ALA A 70 16.01 -27.33 -3.58
N LEU A 71 16.71 -26.20 -3.66
CA LEU A 71 16.37 -25.07 -4.51
C LEU A 71 16.31 -25.48 -5.99
N LYS A 72 17.33 -26.18 -6.52
CA LYS A 72 17.32 -26.70 -7.90
C LYS A 72 16.09 -27.57 -8.18
N LYS A 73 15.79 -28.52 -7.28
CA LYS A 73 14.61 -29.39 -7.42
C LYS A 73 13.31 -28.58 -7.34
N SER A 74 13.25 -27.59 -6.46
CA SER A 74 12.08 -26.74 -6.27
C SER A 74 11.79 -25.86 -7.49
N TRP A 75 12.84 -25.35 -8.14
CA TRP A 75 12.74 -24.55 -9.35
C TRP A 75 12.08 -25.33 -10.47
N VAL A 76 12.50 -26.59 -10.70
CA VAL A 76 11.87 -27.47 -11.71
C VAL A 76 10.38 -27.71 -11.40
N ARG A 77 10.03 -28.00 -10.14
CA ARG A 77 8.62 -28.19 -9.75
C ARG A 77 7.81 -26.90 -9.92
N LEU A 78 8.41 -25.75 -9.61
CA LEU A 78 7.77 -24.45 -9.74
C LEU A 78 7.48 -24.11 -11.19
N LEU A 79 8.42 -24.32 -12.12
CA LEU A 79 8.22 -24.05 -13.55
C LEU A 79 7.05 -24.87 -14.11
N ALA A 80 6.99 -26.17 -13.78
CA ALA A 80 5.85 -27.01 -14.17
C ALA A 80 4.52 -26.52 -13.55
N SER A 81 4.53 -26.04 -12.30
CA SER A 81 3.33 -25.45 -11.70
C SER A 81 2.93 -24.13 -12.35
N LEU A 82 3.88 -23.30 -12.78
CA LEU A 82 3.62 -22.04 -13.46
C LEU A 82 2.95 -22.27 -14.82
N GLU A 83 3.44 -23.22 -15.61
CA GLU A 83 2.83 -23.58 -16.90
C GLU A 83 1.34 -23.92 -16.77
N ASN A 84 0.96 -24.63 -15.70
CA ASN A 84 -0.43 -24.96 -15.41
C ASN A 84 -1.27 -23.72 -15.06
N GLU A 85 -0.76 -22.82 -14.22
CA GLU A 85 -1.44 -21.56 -13.87
C GLU A 85 -1.58 -20.63 -15.09
N VAL A 86 -0.52 -20.53 -15.90
CA VAL A 86 -0.52 -19.75 -17.14
C VAL A 86 -1.62 -20.26 -18.08
N GLU A 87 -1.74 -21.58 -18.26
CA GLU A 87 -2.76 -22.16 -19.13
C GLU A 87 -4.19 -21.97 -18.58
N GLU A 88 -4.37 -22.05 -17.25
CA GLU A 88 -5.67 -21.74 -16.63
C GLU A 88 -6.05 -20.28 -16.83
N ILE A 89 -5.11 -19.35 -16.62
CA ILE A 89 -5.32 -17.92 -16.82
C ILE A 89 -5.59 -17.61 -18.30
N ARG A 90 -4.86 -18.25 -19.23
CA ARG A 90 -5.06 -18.12 -20.68
C ARG A 90 -6.48 -18.49 -21.09
N LYS A 91 -7.03 -19.57 -20.52
CA LYS A 91 -8.40 -20.03 -20.79
C LYS A 91 -9.46 -19.13 -20.17
N THR A 92 -9.22 -18.69 -18.93
CA THR A 92 -10.23 -18.02 -18.11
C THR A 92 -10.26 -16.51 -18.32
N GLY A 93 -9.11 -15.92 -18.65
CA GLY A 93 -8.92 -14.47 -18.76
C GLY A 93 -9.26 -13.75 -17.46
N SER A 94 -9.79 -12.53 -17.55
CA SER A 94 -10.16 -11.69 -16.42
C SER A 94 -11.14 -12.32 -15.44
N ASN A 95 -11.94 -13.31 -15.86
CA ASN A 95 -12.91 -13.99 -14.99
C ASN A 95 -12.27 -14.82 -13.88
N VAL A 96 -10.95 -15.04 -13.95
CA VAL A 96 -10.18 -15.73 -12.91
C VAL A 96 -10.10 -14.91 -11.62
N ILE A 97 -10.31 -13.58 -11.68
CA ILE A 97 -10.32 -12.72 -10.49
C ILE A 97 -11.68 -12.89 -9.79
N PRO A 98 -11.72 -13.38 -8.54
CA PRO A 98 -12.97 -13.60 -7.85
C PRO A 98 -13.68 -12.29 -7.54
N SER A 99 -15.01 -12.34 -7.55
CA SER A 99 -15.86 -11.26 -7.10
C SER A 99 -16.87 -11.76 -6.06
N ILE A 100 -17.18 -10.89 -5.09
CA ILE A 100 -18.15 -11.09 -4.02
C ILE A 100 -18.99 -9.81 -3.85
N ASN A 101 -20.24 -9.94 -3.43
CA ASN A 101 -21.08 -8.79 -3.12
C ASN A 101 -20.85 -8.33 -1.68
N TYR A 102 -20.88 -7.01 -1.45
CA TYR A 102 -20.77 -6.46 -0.10
C TYR A 102 -21.85 -6.98 0.87
N SER A 103 -23.06 -7.28 0.36
CA SER A 103 -24.14 -7.89 1.14
C SER A 103 -23.80 -9.30 1.68
N GLU A 104 -22.95 -10.06 0.99
CA GLU A 104 -22.47 -11.37 1.46
C GLU A 104 -21.53 -11.20 2.66
N ILE A 105 -20.70 -10.14 2.66
CA ILE A 105 -19.83 -9.79 3.78
C ILE A 105 -20.68 -9.41 5.00
N LEU A 106 -21.68 -8.54 4.81
CA LEU A 106 -22.56 -8.08 5.90
C LEU A 106 -23.35 -9.21 6.55
N SER A 107 -23.81 -10.16 5.75
CA SER A 107 -24.61 -11.29 6.24
C SER A 107 -23.76 -12.44 6.78
N GLY A 108 -22.43 -12.38 6.65
CA GLY A 108 -21.52 -13.47 7.00
C GLY A 108 -21.72 -14.72 6.12
N LYS A 109 -22.25 -14.56 4.90
CA LYS A 109 -22.64 -15.64 3.99
C LYS A 109 -21.88 -15.59 2.67
N VAL A 110 -20.57 -15.33 2.74
CA VAL A 110 -19.69 -15.48 1.58
C VAL A 110 -19.72 -16.93 1.11
N ALA A 111 -19.95 -17.13 -0.19
CA ALA A 111 -20.13 -18.48 -0.74
C ALA A 111 -18.93 -19.40 -0.43
N PRO A 112 -19.17 -20.71 -0.15
CA PRO A 112 -18.09 -21.67 0.09
C PRO A 112 -17.03 -21.66 -1.03
N GLY A 113 -15.76 -21.76 -0.67
CA GLY A 113 -14.63 -21.75 -1.61
C GLY A 113 -14.21 -20.36 -2.12
N LYS A 114 -15.03 -19.31 -1.96
CA LYS A 114 -14.64 -17.95 -2.39
C LYS A 114 -13.41 -17.42 -1.66
N LEU A 115 -13.30 -17.66 -0.36
CA LEU A 115 -12.12 -17.25 0.41
C LEU A 115 -10.85 -17.97 -0.09
N ASP A 116 -10.96 -19.24 -0.46
CA ASP A 116 -9.83 -20.01 -0.98
C ASP A 116 -9.42 -19.52 -2.36
N GLU A 117 -10.38 -19.15 -3.22
CA GLU A 117 -10.08 -18.49 -4.49
C GLU A 117 -9.44 -17.11 -4.28
N ILE A 118 -9.91 -16.31 -3.33
CA ILE A 118 -9.25 -15.02 -3.00
C ILE A 118 -7.81 -15.27 -2.52
N ARG A 119 -7.56 -16.29 -1.71
CA ARG A 119 -6.20 -16.66 -1.28
C ARG A 119 -5.34 -17.14 -2.45
N ARG A 120 -5.87 -17.99 -3.32
CA ARG A 120 -5.17 -18.54 -4.48
C ARG A 120 -4.80 -17.45 -5.47
N ARG A 121 -5.75 -16.58 -5.80
CA ARG A 121 -5.62 -15.54 -6.82
C ARG A 121 -4.95 -14.27 -6.29
N GLY A 122 -4.97 -14.07 -4.98
CA GLY A 122 -4.37 -12.89 -4.34
C GLY A 122 -5.10 -11.59 -4.64
N ALA A 123 -6.29 -11.64 -5.23
CA ALA A 123 -7.05 -10.45 -5.58
C ALA A 123 -8.56 -10.72 -5.52
N THR A 124 -9.36 -9.66 -5.38
CA THR A 124 -10.82 -9.75 -5.39
C THR A 124 -11.47 -8.42 -5.76
N ILE A 125 -12.68 -8.49 -6.32
CA ILE A 125 -13.59 -7.35 -6.46
C ILE A 125 -14.74 -7.50 -5.48
N ILE A 126 -14.95 -6.50 -4.63
CA ILE A 126 -16.07 -6.43 -3.69
C ILE A 126 -17.08 -5.44 -4.26
N ARG A 127 -18.25 -5.97 -4.65
CA ARG A 127 -19.26 -5.23 -5.39
C ARG A 127 -20.15 -4.41 -4.47
N GLY A 128 -20.42 -3.17 -4.87
CA GLY A 128 -21.39 -2.29 -4.20
C GLY A 128 -21.05 -2.01 -2.73
N VAL A 129 -19.77 -1.73 -2.42
CA VAL A 129 -19.35 -1.37 -1.06
C VAL A 129 -19.96 -0.05 -0.63
N ILE A 130 -19.89 0.97 -1.48
CA ILE A 130 -20.58 2.24 -1.28
C ILE A 130 -21.69 2.37 -2.34
N PRO A 131 -22.89 2.87 -2.01
CA PRO A 131 -23.92 3.10 -3.01
C PRO A 131 -23.40 3.94 -4.18
N ARG A 132 -23.80 3.57 -5.41
CA ARG A 132 -23.35 4.20 -6.65
C ARG A 132 -23.52 5.72 -6.63
N SER A 133 -24.69 6.21 -6.20
CA SER A 133 -24.98 7.65 -6.11
C SER A 133 -24.02 8.38 -5.16
N THR A 134 -23.81 7.84 -3.96
CA THR A 134 -22.87 8.39 -2.98
C THR A 134 -21.46 8.45 -3.54
N THR A 135 -21.02 7.42 -4.26
CA THR A 135 -19.68 7.41 -4.85
C THR A 135 -19.52 8.40 -6.00
N LEU A 136 -20.57 8.61 -6.81
CA LEU A 136 -20.58 9.65 -7.83
C LEU A 136 -20.57 11.06 -7.21
N ASP A 137 -21.24 11.27 -6.08
CA ASP A 137 -21.17 12.53 -5.33
C ASP A 137 -19.75 12.77 -4.80
N LEU A 138 -19.07 11.74 -4.29
CA LEU A 138 -17.67 11.83 -3.87
C LEU A 138 -16.75 12.22 -5.04
N LYS A 139 -16.98 11.68 -6.24
CA LYS A 139 -16.25 12.07 -7.45
C LYS A 139 -16.49 13.52 -7.82
N GLN A 140 -17.75 13.96 -7.76
CA GLN A 140 -18.12 15.33 -8.07
C GLN A 140 -17.47 16.32 -7.08
N GLN A 141 -17.50 16.01 -5.78
CA GLN A 141 -16.80 16.78 -4.75
C GLN A 141 -15.29 16.86 -5.01
N ALA A 142 -14.65 15.76 -5.43
CA ALA A 142 -13.23 15.78 -5.78
C ALA A 142 -12.95 16.73 -6.95
N ARG A 143 -13.76 16.70 -8.00
CA ARG A 143 -13.64 17.61 -9.16
C ARG A 143 -13.83 19.07 -8.77
N GLU A 144 -14.81 19.36 -7.93
CA GLU A 144 -15.07 20.72 -7.42
C GLU A 144 -13.91 21.23 -6.56
N TYR A 145 -13.40 20.39 -5.67
CA TYR A 145 -12.25 20.72 -4.82
C TYR A 145 -10.98 20.97 -5.64
N ILE A 146 -10.72 20.15 -6.67
CA ILE A 146 -9.62 20.36 -7.63
C ILE A 146 -9.81 21.69 -8.37
N SER A 147 -11.02 21.97 -8.86
CA SER A 147 -11.33 23.19 -9.61
C SER A 147 -11.13 24.46 -8.76
N ALA A 148 -11.67 24.47 -7.54
CA ALA A 148 -11.57 25.59 -6.61
C ALA A 148 -10.13 25.93 -6.22
N ASN A 149 -9.24 24.92 -6.24
CA ASN A 149 -7.86 25.03 -5.78
C ASN A 149 -6.81 24.85 -6.90
N LYS A 150 -7.23 24.95 -8.17
CA LYS A 150 -6.42 24.62 -9.37
C LYS A 150 -5.02 25.23 -9.41
N ARG A 151 -4.81 26.42 -8.82
CA ARG A 151 -3.50 27.10 -8.80
C ARG A 151 -2.43 26.38 -7.96
N ARG A 152 -2.84 25.57 -6.98
CA ARG A 152 -1.94 24.90 -6.03
C ARG A 152 -2.01 23.37 -6.10
N VAL A 153 -3.03 22.80 -6.75
CA VAL A 153 -3.14 21.36 -6.96
C VAL A 153 -1.97 20.87 -7.81
N LYS A 154 -1.20 19.92 -7.29
CA LYS A 154 -0.16 19.21 -8.04
C LYS A 154 -0.75 17.91 -8.58
N ALA A 155 -0.40 17.57 -9.82
CA ALA A 155 -0.84 16.34 -10.46
C ALA A 155 0.16 15.88 -11.52
N PHE A 156 0.10 14.59 -11.85
CA PHE A 156 0.94 13.95 -12.85
C PHE A 156 0.10 13.22 -13.91
N PRO A 157 0.49 13.29 -15.19
CA PRO A 157 1.44 14.24 -15.78
C PRO A 157 0.97 15.70 -15.66
N PRO A 158 1.87 16.71 -15.63
CA PRO A 158 1.48 18.11 -15.46
C PRO A 158 0.57 18.67 -16.58
N ASP A 159 0.74 18.17 -17.81
CA ASP A 159 0.04 18.65 -19.00
C ASP A 159 -1.22 17.84 -19.34
N SER A 160 -1.39 16.68 -18.71
CA SER A 160 -2.60 15.84 -18.76
C SER A 160 -2.80 15.15 -17.42
N PRO A 161 -3.23 15.88 -16.37
CA PRO A 161 -3.37 15.36 -15.01
C PRO A 161 -4.20 14.08 -14.95
N ALA A 162 -3.61 13.02 -14.39
CA ALA A 162 -4.29 11.76 -14.13
C ALA A 162 -4.26 11.40 -12.64
N VAL A 163 -3.11 11.55 -11.99
CA VAL A 163 -2.93 11.30 -10.54
C VAL A 163 -2.75 12.62 -9.82
N TYR A 164 -3.54 12.86 -8.79
CA TYR A 164 -3.55 14.12 -8.04
C TYR A 164 -2.88 13.93 -6.68
N GLU A 165 -1.91 14.79 -6.37
CA GLU A 165 -1.20 14.87 -5.10
C GLU A 165 -2.08 15.59 -4.05
N LEU A 166 -3.26 15.00 -3.80
CA LEU A 166 -4.24 15.39 -2.81
C LEU A 166 -4.46 14.23 -1.86
N TYR A 167 -4.69 14.53 -0.58
CA TYR A 167 -4.68 13.55 0.50
C TYR A 167 -5.85 13.73 1.46
N TRP A 168 -6.30 14.97 1.66
CA TRP A 168 -7.23 15.37 2.72
C TRP A 168 -8.52 15.99 2.19
N SER A 169 -8.81 15.85 0.89
CA SER A 169 -10.06 16.34 0.32
C SER A 169 -11.28 15.72 1.02
N PRO A 170 -12.42 16.43 1.11
CA PRO A 170 -13.66 15.88 1.69
C PRO A 170 -14.05 14.52 1.11
N SER A 171 -13.85 14.34 -0.20
CA SER A 171 -14.09 13.08 -0.90
C SER A 171 -13.23 11.94 -0.33
N GLN A 172 -11.92 12.14 -0.22
CA GLN A 172 -10.99 11.12 0.28
C GLN A 172 -11.21 10.77 1.75
N ILE A 173 -11.38 11.78 2.61
CA ILE A 173 -11.57 11.54 4.04
C ILE A 173 -12.92 10.85 4.32
N THR A 174 -13.97 11.20 3.58
CA THR A 174 -15.30 10.57 3.71
C THR A 174 -15.25 9.12 3.25
N ALA A 175 -14.59 8.84 2.12
CA ALA A 175 -14.44 7.47 1.63
C ALA A 175 -13.66 6.59 2.62
N ARG A 176 -12.50 7.05 3.12
CA ARG A 176 -11.66 6.27 4.06
C ARG A 176 -12.33 6.02 5.41
N SER A 177 -13.17 6.95 5.85
CA SER A 177 -13.91 6.85 7.11
C SER A 177 -15.29 6.19 6.97
N HIS A 178 -15.69 5.81 5.75
CA HIS A 178 -17.00 5.24 5.48
C HIS A 178 -17.14 3.89 6.19
N PRO A 179 -18.23 3.63 6.96
CA PRO A 179 -18.41 2.38 7.70
C PRO A 179 -18.27 1.13 6.82
N ASN A 180 -18.78 1.18 5.59
CA ASN A 180 -18.68 0.04 4.66
C ASN A 180 -17.25 -0.24 4.18
N ILE A 181 -16.41 0.78 4.06
CA ILE A 181 -14.99 0.62 3.72
C ILE A 181 -14.25 -0.01 4.89
N LEU A 182 -14.47 0.48 6.11
CA LEU A 182 -13.88 -0.10 7.32
C LEU A 182 -14.30 -1.58 7.49
N GLN A 183 -15.57 -1.90 7.26
CA GLN A 183 -16.05 -3.28 7.30
C GLN A 183 -15.42 -4.16 6.20
N THR A 184 -15.24 -3.61 5.01
CA THR A 184 -14.57 -4.28 3.90
C THR A 184 -13.11 -4.57 4.22
N GLN A 185 -12.39 -3.61 4.81
CA GLN A 185 -11.01 -3.80 5.26
C GLN A 185 -10.91 -4.85 6.37
N ARG A 186 -11.82 -4.85 7.36
CA ARG A 186 -11.90 -5.90 8.39
C ARG A 186 -12.06 -7.29 7.78
N PHE A 187 -12.97 -7.44 6.81
CA PHE A 187 -13.17 -8.69 6.09
C PHE A 187 -11.88 -9.15 5.39
N LEU A 188 -11.23 -8.28 4.63
CA LEU A 188 -9.98 -8.59 3.93
C LEU A 188 -8.84 -8.94 4.91
N GLN A 189 -8.71 -8.20 6.00
CA GLN A 189 -7.71 -8.47 7.04
C GLN A 189 -7.95 -9.80 7.75
N GLY A 190 -9.20 -10.23 7.90
CA GLY A 190 -9.55 -11.55 8.46
C GLY A 190 -9.13 -12.74 7.59
N ILE A 191 -8.70 -12.52 6.35
CA ILE A 191 -8.12 -13.57 5.49
C ILE A 191 -6.69 -13.92 5.94
N TRP A 192 -6.01 -12.97 6.57
CA TRP A 192 -4.65 -13.09 7.09
C TRP A 192 -4.61 -13.72 8.46
N HIS A 193 -3.45 -14.27 8.81
CA HIS A 193 -3.17 -14.79 10.14
C HIS A 193 -1.70 -14.57 10.51
N SER A 194 -1.33 -15.02 11.70
CA SER A 194 0.08 -15.21 12.06
C SER A 194 0.28 -16.63 12.56
N SER A 195 1.35 -17.28 12.10
CA SER A 195 1.78 -18.58 12.63
C SER A 195 2.31 -18.52 14.07
N ASP A 196 2.49 -17.32 14.63
CA ASP A 196 2.93 -17.11 16.00
C ASP A 196 1.91 -16.22 16.76
N PRO A 197 1.20 -16.77 17.78
CA PRO A 197 0.17 -16.04 18.52
C PRO A 197 0.72 -14.88 19.37
N GLN A 198 2.05 -14.76 19.50
CA GLN A 198 2.71 -13.62 20.16
C GLN A 198 3.02 -12.47 19.18
N THR A 199 2.73 -12.64 17.88
CA THR A 199 2.93 -11.58 16.89
C THR A 199 2.06 -10.37 17.22
N GLN A 200 2.69 -9.20 17.37
CA GLN A 200 2.03 -7.94 17.72
C GLN A 200 1.26 -7.36 16.53
N LEU A 201 0.15 -8.02 16.22
CA LEU A 201 -0.71 -7.76 15.08
C LEU A 201 -2.18 -7.90 15.48
N SER A 202 -2.99 -6.89 15.17
CA SER A 202 -4.45 -6.98 15.19
C SER A 202 -5.00 -6.87 13.77
N THR A 203 -5.80 -7.86 13.36
CA THR A 203 -6.56 -7.85 12.11
C THR A 203 -7.98 -7.26 12.30
N THR A 204 -8.37 -7.00 13.56
CA THR A 204 -9.68 -6.48 13.97
C THR A 204 -9.87 -5.00 13.64
N TYR A 205 -8.81 -4.19 13.77
CA TYR A 205 -8.88 -2.73 13.61
C TYR A 205 -8.14 -2.29 12.33
N PRO A 206 -8.87 -1.91 11.27
CA PRO A 206 -8.24 -1.34 10.09
C PRO A 206 -7.74 0.06 10.39
N LEU A 207 -6.53 0.37 9.92
CA LEU A 207 -5.96 1.70 9.92
C LEU A 207 -6.07 2.31 8.52
N SER A 208 -6.18 3.64 8.47
CA SER A 208 -6.22 4.40 7.24
C SER A 208 -4.82 4.82 6.81
N TYR A 209 -4.50 4.61 5.54
CA TYR A 209 -3.35 5.19 4.86
C TYR A 209 -3.82 6.28 3.89
N ALA A 210 -3.31 7.50 4.06
CA ALA A 210 -3.65 8.63 3.22
C ALA A 210 -2.84 8.58 1.93
N ASP A 211 -3.49 8.21 0.83
CA ASP A 211 -2.89 8.12 -0.51
C ASP A 211 -3.54 9.16 -1.46
N ARG A 212 -3.12 9.13 -2.72
CA ARG A 212 -3.60 9.99 -3.79
C ARG A 212 -4.95 9.53 -4.33
N LEU A 213 -5.45 10.24 -5.33
CA LEU A 213 -6.57 9.81 -6.16
C LEU A 213 -6.19 9.90 -7.64
N ARG A 214 -6.91 9.15 -8.48
CA ARG A 214 -6.74 9.18 -9.93
C ARG A 214 -8.05 9.55 -10.61
N ILE A 215 -7.99 10.41 -11.61
CA ILE A 215 -9.04 10.71 -12.60
C ILE A 215 -8.34 10.67 -13.95
N ARG A 216 -8.34 9.51 -14.62
CA ARG A 216 -7.64 9.31 -15.89
C ARG A 216 -8.63 9.49 -17.04
N GLU A 217 -8.40 10.49 -17.89
CA GLU A 217 -9.27 10.79 -19.03
C GLU A 217 -9.02 9.85 -20.23
N PRO A 218 -10.03 9.62 -21.09
CA PRO A 218 -9.87 8.90 -22.36
C PRO A 218 -8.71 9.41 -23.21
N GLY A 219 -7.98 8.49 -23.83
CA GLY A 219 -6.82 8.78 -24.67
C GLY A 219 -5.51 9.00 -23.92
N ASP A 220 -5.52 8.99 -22.57
CA ASP A 220 -4.27 9.07 -21.82
C ASP A 220 -3.39 7.82 -22.05
N ALA A 221 -2.18 8.06 -22.52
CA ALA A 221 -1.12 7.05 -22.71
C ALA A 221 0.16 7.37 -21.91
N LYS A 222 0.13 8.40 -21.07
CA LYS A 222 1.31 8.86 -20.33
C LYS A 222 1.40 8.21 -18.95
N PHE A 223 0.27 7.86 -18.35
CA PHE A 223 0.23 7.12 -17.09
C PHE A 223 0.17 5.61 -17.35
N ALA A 224 1.29 5.05 -17.80
CA ALA A 224 1.45 3.62 -18.02
C ALA A 224 2.51 3.07 -17.06
N LEU A 225 2.16 2.05 -16.28
CA LEU A 225 3.09 1.36 -15.39
C LEU A 225 3.21 -0.10 -15.84
N GLY A 226 4.44 -0.56 -16.05
CA GLY A 226 4.72 -1.96 -16.37
C GLY A 226 4.41 -2.91 -15.19
N PRO A 227 4.48 -4.23 -15.40
CA PRO A 227 4.34 -5.20 -14.31
C PRO A 227 5.36 -4.96 -13.19
N HIS A 228 4.86 -4.80 -11.97
CA HIS A 228 5.67 -4.53 -10.77
C HIS A 228 5.02 -5.07 -9.51
N VAL A 229 5.78 -5.07 -8.42
CA VAL A 229 5.30 -5.31 -7.05
C VAL A 229 5.92 -4.26 -6.13
N ASP A 230 5.09 -3.61 -5.32
CA ASP A 230 5.53 -2.61 -4.35
C ASP A 230 6.00 -3.25 -3.02
N GLY A 231 6.25 -2.42 -2.00
CA GLY A 231 6.55 -2.91 -0.65
C GLY A 231 7.97 -3.48 -0.53
N GLY A 232 8.93 -2.84 -1.18
CA GLY A 232 10.33 -3.24 -1.22
C GLY A 232 10.72 -3.85 -2.58
N SER A 233 12.01 -3.92 -2.85
CA SER A 233 12.60 -4.61 -4.00
C SER A 233 13.67 -5.57 -3.49
N LEU A 234 14.92 -5.10 -3.36
CA LEU A 234 16.05 -5.89 -2.87
C LEU A 234 15.88 -6.31 -1.40
N GLU A 235 15.09 -5.56 -0.64
CA GLU A 235 14.77 -5.83 0.76
C GLU A 235 14.20 -7.23 0.98
N ARG A 236 13.50 -7.81 0.00
CA ARG A 236 12.96 -9.19 0.08
C ARG A 236 14.02 -10.25 0.31
N TRP A 237 15.26 -10.01 -0.12
CA TRP A 237 16.40 -10.90 0.12
C TRP A 237 17.35 -10.34 1.16
N GLU A 238 17.53 -9.03 1.19
CA GLU A 238 18.58 -8.36 1.95
C GLU A 238 18.21 -8.14 3.42
N ASP A 239 16.95 -7.81 3.72
CA ASP A 239 16.51 -7.69 5.11
C ASP A 239 16.39 -9.09 5.73
N PRO A 240 17.10 -9.38 6.84
CA PRO A 240 16.98 -10.65 7.53
C PRO A 240 15.57 -11.00 7.99
N GLU A 241 14.72 -10.02 8.27
CA GLU A 241 13.34 -10.30 8.70
C GLU A 241 12.41 -10.44 7.50
N TYR A 242 12.51 -9.56 6.50
CA TYR A 242 11.71 -9.71 5.29
C TYR A 242 12.02 -11.01 4.52
N SER A 243 13.28 -11.42 4.44
CA SER A 243 13.66 -12.69 3.81
C SER A 243 13.03 -13.91 4.49
N LYS A 244 12.72 -13.85 5.80
CA LYS A 244 12.01 -14.94 6.49
C LYS A 244 10.57 -15.10 6.06
N VAL A 245 9.92 -14.04 5.55
CA VAL A 245 8.60 -14.16 4.91
C VAL A 245 8.64 -15.22 3.81
N TYR A 246 9.75 -15.28 3.07
CA TYR A 246 9.94 -16.20 1.94
C TYR A 246 10.80 -17.41 2.30
N GLN A 247 11.00 -17.70 3.59
CA GLN A 247 11.92 -18.74 4.06
C GLN A 247 11.61 -20.10 3.42
N LYS A 248 10.34 -20.50 3.38
CA LYS A 248 9.92 -21.77 2.76
C LYS A 248 10.30 -21.87 1.28
N ILE A 249 10.24 -20.76 0.56
CA ILE A 249 10.70 -20.68 -0.83
C ILE A 249 12.23 -20.85 -0.89
N LEU A 250 12.97 -20.12 -0.05
CA LEU A 250 14.43 -20.13 0.02
C LEU A 250 15.02 -21.45 0.57
N GLU A 251 14.20 -22.29 1.19
CA GLU A 251 14.54 -23.65 1.62
C GLU A 251 14.22 -24.73 0.56
N GLY A 252 13.57 -24.35 -0.55
CA GLY A 252 13.18 -25.26 -1.64
C GLY A 252 11.82 -25.95 -1.47
N SER A 253 10.96 -25.42 -0.60
CA SER A 253 9.63 -25.94 -0.27
C SER A 253 8.56 -24.86 -0.49
N TRP A 254 8.58 -24.22 -1.66
CA TRP A 254 7.65 -23.12 -1.98
C TRP A 254 6.18 -23.53 -1.89
N GLU A 255 5.86 -24.83 -1.99
CA GLU A 255 4.51 -25.36 -1.82
C GLU A 255 3.95 -25.08 -0.41
N GLU A 256 4.83 -25.08 0.60
CA GLU A 256 4.53 -24.77 2.00
C GLU A 256 4.54 -23.27 2.31
N TYR A 257 4.95 -22.42 1.36
CA TYR A 257 4.87 -20.96 1.56
C TYR A 257 3.41 -20.53 1.66
N ASP A 258 3.13 -19.77 2.72
CA ASP A 258 1.83 -19.15 2.95
C ASP A 258 1.95 -17.62 2.75
N PRO A 259 1.37 -17.06 1.67
CA PRO A 259 1.39 -15.61 1.45
C PRO A 259 0.72 -14.81 2.57
N PHE A 260 -0.26 -15.41 3.26
CA PHE A 260 -1.14 -14.77 4.24
C PHE A 260 -0.66 -14.89 5.69
N ASP A 261 0.52 -15.46 5.93
CA ASP A 261 1.18 -15.40 7.23
C ASP A 261 1.93 -14.07 7.39
N ALA A 262 1.46 -13.24 8.32
CA ALA A 262 2.00 -11.92 8.58
C ALA A 262 3.17 -11.91 9.59
N ARG A 263 3.51 -13.04 10.20
CA ARG A 263 4.48 -13.14 11.32
C ARG A 263 5.73 -12.30 11.12
N HIS A 264 6.39 -12.45 9.98
CA HIS A 264 7.65 -11.76 9.69
C HIS A 264 7.41 -10.39 9.01
N ARG A 265 6.28 -10.21 8.34
CA ARG A 265 5.96 -8.95 7.63
C ARG A 265 5.81 -7.76 8.58
N VAL A 266 5.33 -7.98 9.80
CA VAL A 266 5.12 -6.90 10.79
C VAL A 266 6.42 -6.28 11.31
N HIS A 267 7.55 -6.94 11.09
CA HIS A 267 8.88 -6.48 11.52
C HIS A 267 9.85 -6.26 10.34
N ALA A 268 9.40 -6.55 9.12
CA ALA A 268 10.18 -6.38 7.90
C ALA A 268 10.48 -4.89 7.61
N LYS A 269 11.73 -4.59 7.28
CA LYS A 269 12.19 -3.31 6.73
C LYS A 269 12.05 -3.35 5.23
N MET A 270 10.91 -2.87 4.75
CA MET A 270 10.57 -2.79 3.32
C MET A 270 11.24 -1.61 2.57
N ASP A 271 12.04 -0.80 3.27
CA ASP A 271 12.77 0.33 2.70
C ASP A 271 14.15 0.48 3.36
N LEU A 272 15.18 -0.12 2.75
CA LEU A 272 16.57 0.02 3.21
C LEU A 272 17.29 1.20 2.55
N TYR A 273 16.69 1.79 1.51
CA TYR A 273 17.35 2.75 0.61
C TYR A 273 16.73 4.14 0.61
N ASN A 274 15.73 4.37 1.46
CA ASN A 274 14.90 5.56 1.45
C ASN A 274 14.30 5.82 0.04
N GLY A 275 13.75 4.76 -0.57
CA GLY A 275 13.25 4.79 -1.94
C GLY A 275 12.07 5.75 -2.14
N ALA A 276 11.97 6.36 -3.32
CA ALA A 276 10.93 7.36 -3.61
C ALA A 276 9.51 6.78 -3.60
N GLY A 277 9.35 5.50 -3.94
CA GLY A 277 8.08 4.77 -3.91
C GLY A 277 7.88 3.88 -2.68
N ALA A 278 8.76 4.01 -1.69
CA ALA A 278 8.66 3.19 -0.49
C ALA A 278 7.46 3.57 0.37
N CYS A 279 6.75 2.56 0.86
CA CYS A 279 5.62 2.70 1.77
C CYS A 279 6.06 2.34 3.19
N SER A 280 5.76 3.20 4.15
CA SER A 280 6.13 3.00 5.56
C SER A 280 5.10 2.17 6.35
N MET A 281 3.93 1.88 5.76
CA MET A 281 2.94 0.97 6.35
C MET A 281 3.01 -0.41 5.72
N LEU A 282 2.87 -1.45 6.54
CA LEU A 282 2.46 -2.77 6.09
C LEU A 282 1.02 -2.67 5.56
N ARG A 283 0.87 -2.93 4.28
CA ARG A 283 -0.42 -3.09 3.61
C ARG A 283 -0.65 -4.57 3.38
N PHE A 284 -1.75 -5.11 3.88
CA PHE A 284 -2.14 -6.49 3.58
C PHE A 284 -2.67 -6.58 2.15
N PHE A 285 -3.57 -5.67 1.83
CA PHE A 285 -4.03 -5.47 0.47
C PHE A 285 -3.74 -4.03 0.07
N GLN A 286 -3.18 -3.86 -1.11
CA GLN A 286 -3.43 -2.63 -1.84
C GLN A 286 -4.89 -2.62 -2.28
N GLY A 287 -5.43 -1.45 -2.58
CA GLY A 287 -6.81 -1.37 -3.01
C GLY A 287 -7.22 0.01 -3.47
N TRP A 288 -8.33 0.03 -4.20
CA TRP A 288 -8.97 1.26 -4.61
C TRP A 288 -10.49 1.12 -4.65
N LEU A 289 -11.16 2.23 -4.33
CA LEU A 289 -12.59 2.41 -4.52
C LEU A 289 -12.85 3.02 -5.89
N SER A 290 -13.67 2.36 -6.70
CA SER A 290 -14.05 2.85 -8.02
C SER A 290 -14.98 4.06 -7.89
N MET A 291 -14.73 5.08 -8.69
CA MET A 291 -15.59 6.25 -8.84
C MET A 291 -16.18 6.39 -10.26
N SER A 292 -15.91 5.43 -11.13
CA SER A 292 -16.36 5.40 -12.52
C SER A 292 -16.78 4.00 -12.94
N ASP A 293 -17.52 3.91 -14.04
CA ASP A 293 -17.63 2.66 -14.79
C ASP A 293 -16.33 2.49 -15.59
N THR A 294 -15.63 1.38 -15.39
CA THR A 294 -14.36 1.12 -16.06
C THR A 294 -14.14 -0.37 -16.25
N GLY A 295 -13.78 -0.78 -17.46
CA GLY A 295 -13.48 -2.16 -17.81
C GLY A 295 -12.12 -2.36 -18.48
N PRO A 296 -11.89 -3.58 -19.01
CA PRO A 296 -10.66 -3.91 -19.72
C PRO A 296 -10.34 -2.97 -20.88
N GLY A 297 -9.12 -2.42 -20.91
CA GLY A 297 -8.66 -1.48 -21.92
C GLY A 297 -9.13 -0.04 -21.70
N GLU A 298 -9.88 0.22 -20.63
CA GLU A 298 -10.37 1.55 -20.26
C GLU A 298 -9.46 2.23 -19.21
N GLY A 299 -8.16 1.97 -19.27
CA GLY A 299 -7.20 2.63 -18.39
C GLY A 299 -7.19 2.05 -16.97
N THR A 300 -7.52 0.76 -16.83
CA THR A 300 -7.68 0.07 -15.53
C THR A 300 -6.40 -0.68 -15.12
N LEU A 301 -6.51 -1.45 -14.03
CA LEU A 301 -5.47 -2.28 -13.44
C LEU A 301 -5.40 -3.65 -14.13
N HIS A 302 -4.19 -4.18 -14.30
CA HIS A 302 -3.96 -5.61 -14.53
C HIS A 302 -3.35 -6.25 -13.30
N ILE A 303 -3.66 -7.54 -13.08
CA ILE A 303 -3.12 -8.36 -12.00
C ILE A 303 -2.63 -9.67 -12.59
N CYS A 304 -1.58 -10.25 -12.00
CA CYS A 304 -1.15 -11.64 -12.24
C CYS A 304 -1.76 -12.57 -11.17
N PRO A 305 -2.88 -13.26 -11.45
CA PRO A 305 -3.70 -13.93 -10.43
C PRO A 305 -3.21 -15.36 -10.13
N MET A 306 -1.92 -15.50 -9.86
CA MET A 306 -1.24 -16.74 -9.43
C MET A 306 -0.27 -16.43 -8.29
N LEU A 307 -0.83 -15.96 -7.16
CA LEU A 307 -0.07 -15.31 -6.09
C LEU A 307 1.11 -16.16 -5.60
N LYS A 308 0.84 -17.38 -5.13
CA LYS A 308 1.89 -18.25 -4.56
C LYS A 308 3.02 -18.53 -5.56
N GLN A 309 2.66 -18.95 -6.78
CA GLN A 309 3.62 -19.33 -7.81
C GLN A 309 4.43 -18.13 -8.30
N SER A 310 3.78 -16.99 -8.54
CA SER A 310 4.47 -15.77 -8.98
C SER A 310 5.40 -15.21 -7.89
N THR A 311 5.00 -15.23 -6.62
CA THR A 311 5.90 -14.86 -5.51
C THR A 311 7.08 -15.82 -5.41
N ALA A 312 6.84 -17.14 -5.43
CA ALA A 312 7.92 -18.13 -5.40
C ALA A 312 8.90 -17.95 -6.57
N TYR A 313 8.37 -17.68 -7.77
CA TYR A 313 9.18 -17.48 -8.96
C TYR A 313 10.06 -16.26 -8.83
N THR A 314 9.49 -15.12 -8.44
CA THR A 314 10.23 -13.87 -8.35
C THR A 314 11.32 -13.93 -7.27
N ILE A 315 11.07 -14.62 -6.15
CA ILE A 315 12.07 -14.86 -5.10
C ILE A 315 13.21 -15.79 -5.58
N LEU A 316 12.90 -16.85 -6.34
CA LEU A 316 13.90 -17.81 -6.84
C LEU A 316 14.62 -17.34 -8.11
N ARG A 317 14.00 -16.47 -8.91
CA ARG A 317 14.49 -16.05 -10.23
C ARG A 317 15.93 -15.53 -10.23
N PRO A 318 16.42 -14.75 -9.24
CA PRO A 318 17.81 -14.30 -9.21
C PRO A 318 18.85 -15.43 -9.13
N PHE A 319 18.45 -16.62 -8.67
CA PHE A 319 19.36 -17.73 -8.42
C PHE A 319 19.55 -18.67 -9.61
N PHE A 320 18.75 -18.54 -10.68
CA PHE A 320 18.75 -19.47 -11.81
C PHE A 320 18.87 -18.75 -13.15
N ASP A 321 19.62 -19.33 -14.07
CA ASP A 321 19.59 -18.93 -15.47
C ASP A 321 18.31 -19.45 -16.15
N VAL A 322 17.62 -18.61 -16.91
CA VAL A 322 16.31 -18.97 -17.51
C VAL A 322 16.41 -19.91 -18.70
N GLN A 323 17.57 -20.01 -19.34
CA GLN A 323 17.74 -20.87 -20.51
C GLN A 323 18.19 -22.27 -20.10
N THR A 324 19.11 -22.34 -19.13
CA THR A 324 19.73 -23.58 -18.70
C THR A 324 19.15 -24.16 -17.42
N SER A 325 18.41 -23.36 -16.64
CA SER A 325 17.96 -23.70 -15.28
C SER A 325 19.09 -24.02 -14.29
N GLU A 326 20.35 -23.73 -14.65
CA GLU A 326 21.49 -23.87 -13.75
C GLU A 326 21.63 -22.65 -12.82
N PRO A 327 22.30 -22.80 -11.66
CA PRO A 327 22.49 -21.70 -10.73
C PRO A 327 23.26 -20.52 -11.34
N LEU A 328 22.70 -19.32 -11.19
CA LEU A 328 23.31 -18.04 -11.54
C LEU A 328 23.67 -17.28 -10.27
N LEU A 329 24.90 -17.47 -9.78
CA LEU A 329 25.35 -16.95 -8.48
C LEU A 329 26.25 -15.71 -8.60
N ASP A 330 25.90 -14.81 -9.51
CA ASP A 330 26.50 -13.47 -9.64
C ASP A 330 25.76 -12.44 -8.77
N SER A 331 26.09 -11.15 -8.90
CA SER A 331 25.38 -10.08 -8.17
C SER A 331 24.06 -9.64 -8.80
N SER A 332 23.56 -10.29 -9.86
CA SER A 332 22.37 -9.84 -10.57
C SER A 332 21.07 -10.15 -9.82
N PHE A 333 20.17 -9.18 -9.72
CA PHE A 333 18.78 -9.37 -9.27
C PHE A 333 17.88 -8.75 -10.35
N PRO A 334 17.32 -9.57 -11.26
CA PRO A 334 16.59 -9.05 -12.42
C PRO A 334 15.45 -8.11 -12.02
N GLY A 335 15.42 -6.89 -12.59
CA GLY A 335 14.38 -5.89 -12.32
C GLY A 335 14.48 -5.19 -10.97
N SER A 336 15.52 -5.46 -10.19
CA SER A 336 15.74 -4.87 -8.87
C SER A 336 16.75 -3.72 -8.93
N VAL A 337 16.36 -2.57 -8.37
CA VAL A 337 17.22 -1.38 -8.28
C VAL A 337 17.07 -0.80 -6.87
N PRO A 338 18.17 -0.49 -6.14
CA PRO A 338 18.08 0.10 -4.81
C PRO A 338 17.20 1.36 -4.78
N GLY A 339 16.20 1.36 -3.90
CA GLY A 339 15.27 2.48 -3.72
C GLY A 339 14.21 2.65 -4.82
N ALA A 340 14.13 1.73 -5.78
CA ALA A 340 13.09 1.70 -6.80
C ALA A 340 12.07 0.59 -6.53
N CYS A 341 10.94 0.62 -7.26
CA CYS A 341 10.00 -0.49 -7.27
C CYS A 341 10.60 -1.73 -7.96
N GLN A 342 10.12 -2.92 -7.60
CA GLN A 342 10.53 -4.16 -8.26
C GLN A 342 9.79 -4.33 -9.58
N GLU A 343 10.51 -4.30 -10.69
CA GLU A 343 9.92 -4.38 -12.04
C GLU A 343 10.07 -5.77 -12.67
N TYR A 344 9.11 -6.14 -13.52
CA TYR A 344 9.07 -7.43 -14.21
C TYR A 344 8.77 -7.26 -15.70
N SER A 345 9.31 -8.16 -16.52
CA SER A 345 9.09 -8.16 -17.97
C SER A 345 9.25 -9.58 -18.54
N ASP A 346 8.66 -9.85 -19.71
CA ASP A 346 8.84 -11.14 -20.41
C ASP A 346 10.32 -11.42 -20.75
N LEU A 347 11.16 -10.39 -20.84
CA LEU A 347 12.60 -10.56 -21.04
C LEU A 347 13.31 -11.07 -19.79
N SER A 348 13.00 -10.47 -18.63
CA SER A 348 13.66 -10.80 -17.37
C SER A 348 13.04 -12.01 -16.66
N HIS A 349 11.74 -12.22 -16.86
CA HIS A 349 10.87 -13.18 -16.17
C HIS A 349 10.01 -13.99 -17.17
N PRO A 350 10.61 -14.65 -18.18
CA PRO A 350 9.88 -15.24 -19.30
C PRO A 350 8.82 -16.28 -18.91
N HIS A 351 9.08 -17.09 -17.88
CA HIS A 351 8.16 -18.13 -17.44
C HIS A 351 6.85 -17.62 -16.80
N LEU A 352 6.78 -16.32 -16.49
CA LEU A 352 5.52 -15.72 -16.02
C LEU A 352 4.55 -15.47 -17.18
N GLU A 353 5.03 -15.44 -18.43
CA GLU A 353 4.24 -15.06 -19.62
C GLU A 353 3.34 -13.83 -19.34
N LEU A 354 3.93 -12.70 -18.92
CA LEU A 354 3.19 -11.55 -18.41
C LEU A 354 2.26 -10.94 -19.46
N SER A 355 2.57 -11.08 -20.75
CA SER A 355 1.65 -10.73 -21.84
C SER A 355 0.35 -11.55 -21.84
N THR A 356 0.35 -12.75 -21.27
CA THR A 356 -0.82 -13.62 -21.08
C THR A 356 -1.41 -13.49 -19.68
N THR A 357 -0.57 -13.50 -18.64
CA THR A 357 -1.01 -13.67 -17.25
C THR A 357 -1.39 -12.38 -16.54
N MET A 358 -0.95 -11.22 -17.05
CA MET A 358 -1.40 -9.91 -16.57
C MET A 358 -2.79 -9.60 -17.11
N VAL A 359 -3.81 -10.24 -16.55
CA VAL A 359 -5.20 -10.05 -16.96
C VAL A 359 -5.76 -8.76 -16.38
N SER A 360 -6.61 -8.09 -17.16
CA SER A 360 -7.27 -6.87 -16.71
C SER A 360 -8.29 -7.19 -15.61
N VAL A 361 -8.44 -6.30 -14.64
CA VAL A 361 -9.55 -6.37 -13.68
C VAL A 361 -10.88 -6.29 -14.47
N PRO A 362 -11.84 -7.20 -14.22
CA PRO A 362 -13.18 -7.12 -14.81
C PRO A 362 -13.84 -5.74 -14.66
N GLN A 363 -14.88 -5.48 -15.45
CA GLN A 363 -15.69 -4.26 -15.35
C GLN A 363 -16.02 -3.95 -13.88
N VAL A 364 -15.76 -2.73 -13.45
CA VAL A 364 -16.13 -2.17 -12.14
C VAL A 364 -17.08 -0.99 -12.32
N GLU A 365 -17.87 -0.74 -11.29
CA GLU A 365 -18.82 0.37 -11.21
C GLU A 365 -18.51 1.29 -10.03
N PRO A 366 -18.98 2.56 -10.01
CA PRO A 366 -18.82 3.43 -8.85
C PRO A 366 -19.36 2.76 -7.58
N GLY A 367 -18.50 2.65 -6.57
CA GLY A 367 -18.82 1.98 -5.31
C GLY A 367 -18.23 0.58 -5.15
N ASP A 368 -17.72 -0.03 -6.23
CA ASP A 368 -16.95 -1.27 -6.16
C ASP A 368 -15.56 -1.02 -5.57
N TYR A 369 -15.06 -1.99 -4.81
CA TYR A 369 -13.73 -1.95 -4.22
C TYR A 369 -12.88 -3.10 -4.76
N VAL A 370 -11.72 -2.79 -5.32
CA VAL A 370 -10.77 -3.79 -5.82
C VAL A 370 -9.60 -3.89 -4.86
N ALA A 371 -9.24 -5.12 -4.50
CA ALA A 371 -8.15 -5.41 -3.58
C ALA A 371 -7.19 -6.42 -4.19
N TRP A 372 -5.88 -6.23 -3.98
CA TRP A 372 -4.85 -7.22 -4.32
C TRP A 372 -3.80 -7.31 -3.22
N HIS A 373 -3.36 -8.53 -2.95
CA HIS A 373 -2.38 -8.88 -1.93
C HIS A 373 -1.06 -8.14 -2.22
N CYS A 374 -0.35 -7.74 -1.18
CA CYS A 374 0.84 -6.89 -1.29
C CYS A 374 1.98 -7.42 -2.18
N ASP A 375 2.09 -8.75 -2.34
CA ASP A 375 3.03 -9.40 -3.27
C ASP A 375 2.47 -9.71 -4.67
N SER A 376 1.23 -9.31 -4.99
CA SER A 376 0.67 -9.58 -6.31
C SER A 376 1.30 -8.66 -7.37
N LEU A 377 1.78 -9.25 -8.46
CA LEU A 377 2.25 -8.48 -9.61
C LEU A 377 1.05 -7.76 -10.23
N HIS A 378 1.23 -6.48 -10.49
CA HIS A 378 0.19 -5.64 -11.08
C HIS A 378 0.78 -4.60 -12.03
N SER A 379 -0.04 -4.06 -12.92
CA SER A 379 0.33 -3.06 -13.91
C SER A 379 -0.86 -2.19 -14.29
N VAL A 380 -0.64 -1.12 -15.05
CA VAL A 380 -1.72 -0.23 -15.51
C VAL A 380 -1.77 -0.26 -17.03
N ASP A 381 -2.99 -0.27 -17.59
CA ASP A 381 -3.23 -0.16 -19.04
C ASP A 381 -2.34 0.92 -19.67
N LYS A 382 -1.64 0.56 -20.75
CA LYS A 382 -0.75 1.48 -21.47
C LYS A 382 -1.50 2.69 -22.03
N GLU A 383 -2.76 2.50 -22.41
CA GLU A 383 -3.61 3.52 -23.01
C GLU A 383 -5.04 3.34 -22.49
N HIS A 384 -5.72 4.44 -22.22
CA HIS A 384 -7.14 4.44 -21.93
C HIS A 384 -7.98 4.59 -23.22
N ARG A 385 -8.57 3.49 -23.71
CA ARG A 385 -9.40 3.47 -24.94
C ARG A 385 -10.91 3.52 -24.67
N GLY A 386 -11.31 3.89 -23.46
CA GLY A 386 -12.70 3.99 -23.05
C GLY A 386 -13.34 5.30 -23.48
N LYS A 387 -14.62 5.50 -23.14
CA LYS A 387 -15.38 6.72 -23.49
C LYS A 387 -15.57 7.69 -22.33
N GLY A 388 -15.52 7.20 -21.09
CA GLY A 388 -15.57 7.99 -19.87
C GLY A 388 -14.26 7.87 -19.11
N ASP A 389 -14.06 8.71 -18.10
CA ASP A 389 -12.86 8.70 -17.29
C ASP A 389 -12.76 7.47 -16.36
N SER A 390 -11.53 7.04 -16.08
CA SER A 390 -11.17 6.02 -15.12
C SER A 390 -10.72 6.66 -13.80
N SER A 391 -11.66 6.75 -12.87
CA SER A 391 -11.54 7.45 -11.59
C SER A 391 -11.53 6.50 -10.41
N VAL A 392 -10.53 6.63 -9.52
CA VAL A 392 -10.40 5.81 -8.32
C VAL A 392 -9.83 6.58 -7.13
N LEU A 393 -10.19 6.16 -5.91
CA LEU A 393 -9.51 6.56 -4.67
C LEU A 393 -8.62 5.41 -4.20
N TYR A 394 -7.33 5.66 -4.01
CA TYR A 394 -6.43 4.66 -3.42
C TYR A 394 -6.67 4.57 -1.91
N ILE A 395 -7.09 3.38 -1.47
CA ILE A 395 -7.46 3.07 -0.09
C ILE A 395 -7.00 1.63 0.14
N PRO A 396 -5.83 1.38 0.75
CA PRO A 396 -5.38 0.01 1.05
C PRO A 396 -6.03 -0.53 2.34
N ALA A 397 -5.93 -1.84 2.58
CA ALA A 397 -6.25 -2.45 3.87
C ALA A 397 -4.97 -2.60 4.70
N THR A 398 -4.89 -1.88 5.83
CA THR A 398 -3.69 -1.83 6.68
C THR A 398 -4.03 -2.25 8.10
N PRO A 399 -3.41 -3.32 8.63
CA PRO A 399 -3.73 -3.82 9.97
C PRO A 399 -3.11 -2.92 11.05
N LEU A 400 -3.56 -3.11 12.29
CA LEU A 400 -2.92 -2.49 13.45
C LEU A 400 -1.72 -3.33 13.90
N CYS A 401 -0.53 -2.75 13.75
CA CYS A 401 0.73 -3.25 14.30
C CYS A 401 1.63 -2.05 14.64
N GLU A 402 2.75 -2.28 15.31
CA GLU A 402 3.60 -1.18 15.79
C GLU A 402 4.06 -0.24 14.66
N MET A 403 4.59 -0.77 13.55
CA MET A 403 5.08 0.07 12.46
C MET A 403 3.98 0.94 11.85
N ASN A 404 2.78 0.38 11.73
CA ASN A 404 1.62 1.08 11.20
C ASN A 404 1.11 2.15 12.17
N ALA A 405 1.09 1.87 13.48
CA ALA A 405 0.74 2.85 14.49
C ALA A 405 1.73 4.03 14.51
N ARG A 406 3.04 3.77 14.36
CA ARG A 406 4.08 4.81 14.26
C ARG A 406 3.88 5.69 13.01
N TYR A 407 3.53 5.09 11.88
CA TYR A 407 3.20 5.87 10.68
C TYR A 407 1.92 6.68 10.90
N LEU A 408 0.89 6.08 11.47
CA LEU A 408 -0.40 6.73 11.70
C LEU A 408 -0.26 7.97 12.59
N GLN A 409 0.65 7.95 13.58
CA GLN A 409 0.99 9.14 14.38
C GLN A 409 1.54 10.29 13.52
N LYS A 410 2.45 10.00 12.58
CA LYS A 410 2.98 11.00 11.64
C LYS A 410 1.90 11.49 10.67
N GLN A 411 1.07 10.58 10.18
CA GLN A 411 -0.06 10.89 9.31
C GLN A 411 -1.04 11.84 10.01
N ARG A 412 -1.35 11.60 11.29
CA ARG A 412 -2.18 12.48 12.12
C ARG A 412 -1.60 13.89 12.19
N GLN A 413 -0.29 14.02 12.43
CA GLN A 413 0.39 15.32 12.47
C GLN A 413 0.28 16.05 11.12
N ALA A 414 0.44 15.33 10.00
CA ALA A 414 0.29 15.90 8.66
C ALA A 414 -1.15 16.34 8.39
N ALA A 415 -2.14 15.51 8.73
CA ALA A 415 -3.56 15.77 8.56
C ALA A 415 -4.02 17.03 9.30
N LEU A 416 -3.55 17.24 10.55
CA LEU A 416 -3.91 18.41 11.37
C LEU A 416 -3.48 19.75 10.76
N VAL A 417 -2.45 19.75 9.90
CA VAL A 417 -1.95 20.94 9.21
C VAL A 417 -2.17 20.89 7.70
N TYR A 418 -2.87 19.87 7.21
CA TYR A 418 -3.13 19.60 5.79
C TYR A 418 -1.87 19.47 4.92
N SER A 419 -0.75 19.02 5.49
CA SER A 419 0.48 18.78 4.73
C SER A 419 0.46 17.41 4.05
N PRO A 420 1.23 17.17 2.97
CA PRO A 420 1.32 15.85 2.36
C PRO A 420 1.78 14.79 3.40
N PRO A 421 1.25 13.56 3.36
CA PRO A 421 1.65 12.50 4.27
C PRO A 421 3.12 12.11 4.10
N TRP A 422 3.68 11.43 5.10
CA TRP A 422 5.14 11.26 5.24
C TRP A 422 5.83 10.48 4.12
N ASP A 423 5.09 9.61 3.43
CA ASP A 423 5.61 8.80 2.33
C ASP A 423 5.60 9.52 0.98
N PHE A 424 5.01 10.72 0.92
CA PHE A 424 4.83 11.44 -0.34
C PHE A 424 5.80 12.61 -0.48
N PRO A 425 6.06 13.06 -1.72
CA PRO A 425 6.85 14.25 -1.97
C PRO A 425 6.28 15.48 -1.23
N ASP A 426 7.16 16.39 -0.82
CA ASP A 426 6.77 17.64 -0.13
C ASP A 426 6.08 17.39 1.24
N SER A 427 6.32 16.23 1.87
CA SER A 427 5.91 15.96 3.25
C SER A 427 6.36 17.09 4.20
N GLY A 428 5.42 17.56 5.03
CA GLY A 428 5.61 18.72 5.91
C GLY A 428 5.49 20.08 5.20
N GLY A 429 5.33 20.11 3.88
CA GLY A 429 5.04 21.31 3.09
C GLY A 429 3.60 21.81 3.26
N LEU A 430 3.25 22.87 2.51
CA LEU A 430 1.94 23.53 2.63
C LEU A 430 0.75 22.64 2.24
N GLY A 431 0.96 21.66 1.35
CA GLY A 431 -0.09 20.76 0.87
C GLY A 431 -1.41 21.48 0.56
N GLU A 432 -2.45 21.01 1.21
CA GLU A 432 -3.85 21.46 1.10
C GLU A 432 -4.21 22.56 2.13
N SER A 433 -3.23 23.03 2.91
CA SER A 433 -3.45 24.10 3.90
C SER A 433 -3.98 25.37 3.22
N GLY A 434 -5.14 25.85 3.67
CA GLY A 434 -5.83 27.02 3.13
C GLY A 434 -6.60 26.77 1.83
N PHE A 435 -6.80 25.51 1.43
CA PHE A 435 -7.68 25.19 0.30
C PHE A 435 -9.14 25.53 0.62
N VAL A 436 -9.87 26.01 -0.40
CA VAL A 436 -11.31 26.24 -0.32
C VAL A 436 -12.03 24.90 -0.28
N GLY A 437 -12.98 24.74 0.64
CA GLY A 437 -13.72 23.49 0.82
C GLY A 437 -12.93 22.40 1.53
N ALA A 438 -11.96 22.77 2.38
CA ALA A 438 -11.23 21.81 3.21
C ALA A 438 -12.18 20.98 4.08
N ALA A 439 -11.76 19.75 4.35
CA ALA A 439 -12.47 18.80 5.18
C ALA A 439 -12.84 19.33 6.57
N ASP A 440 -14.05 19.02 7.04
CA ASP A 440 -14.41 19.17 8.45
C ASP A 440 -14.32 17.81 9.14
N TRP A 441 -13.23 17.60 9.88
CA TRP A 441 -12.97 16.37 10.64
C TRP A 441 -14.07 16.04 11.65
N SER A 442 -14.81 17.04 12.16
CA SER A 442 -15.86 16.82 13.16
C SER A 442 -17.09 16.09 12.59
N THR A 443 -17.23 16.04 11.26
CA THR A 443 -18.32 15.35 10.57
C THR A 443 -18.10 13.84 10.45
N LEU A 444 -16.90 13.36 10.74
CA LEU A 444 -16.54 11.95 10.59
C LEU A 444 -17.05 11.10 11.75
N SER A 445 -17.33 9.83 11.47
CA SER A 445 -17.71 8.86 12.49
C SER A 445 -16.57 8.62 13.49
N LYS A 446 -16.90 8.15 14.70
CA LYS A 446 -15.90 7.81 15.72
C LYS A 446 -14.91 6.74 15.22
N ASP A 447 -15.42 5.70 14.57
CA ASP A 447 -14.61 4.63 13.97
C ASP A 447 -13.72 5.18 12.84
N GLY A 448 -14.25 6.08 12.03
CA GLY A 448 -13.50 6.74 10.96
C GLY A 448 -12.36 7.60 11.49
N LEU A 449 -12.62 8.41 12.52
CA LEU A 449 -11.60 9.17 13.22
C LEU A 449 -10.55 8.24 13.82
N GLN A 450 -10.97 7.19 14.54
CA GLN A 450 -10.07 6.21 15.14
C GLN A 450 -9.17 5.53 14.09
N ALA A 451 -9.72 5.09 12.96
CA ALA A 451 -8.95 4.47 11.88
C ALA A 451 -7.89 5.43 11.29
N MET A 452 -8.14 6.73 11.31
CA MET A 452 -7.20 7.77 10.88
C MET A 452 -6.23 8.23 11.99
N GLY A 453 -6.28 7.62 13.18
CA GLY A 453 -5.49 8.02 14.34
C GLY A 453 -5.94 9.35 14.97
N MET A 454 -7.16 9.77 14.66
CA MET A 454 -7.79 11.00 15.10
C MET A 454 -8.87 10.72 16.16
N GLY A 455 -9.39 11.77 16.79
CA GLY A 455 -10.37 11.64 17.87
C GLY A 455 -9.75 11.20 19.20
N ALA A 456 -10.60 10.71 20.11
CA ALA A 456 -10.24 10.33 21.48
C ALA A 456 -10.63 8.88 21.85
N VAL A 457 -11.13 8.11 20.89
CA VAL A 457 -11.60 6.74 21.14
C VAL A 457 -10.44 5.76 20.94
N LEU A 458 -10.03 5.12 22.04
CA LEU A 458 -8.99 4.09 22.03
C LEU A 458 -9.51 2.78 21.40
N TRP A 459 -8.61 2.03 20.77
CA TRP A 459 -8.88 0.65 20.36
C TRP A 459 -9.10 -0.21 21.62
N GLN A 460 -10.07 -1.12 21.56
CA GLN A 460 -10.45 -1.93 22.72
C GLN A 460 -9.98 -3.38 22.56
N VAL A 461 -9.46 -3.96 23.64
CA VAL A 461 -9.25 -5.41 23.71
C VAL A 461 -10.60 -6.10 23.82
N GLN A 462 -10.81 -7.12 23.00
CA GLN A 462 -12.03 -7.93 22.98
C GLN A 462 -11.74 -9.35 23.49
N GLU A 463 -12.79 -10.05 23.91
CA GLU A 463 -12.70 -11.45 24.30
C GLU A 463 -12.28 -12.32 23.10
N GLY A 464 -11.44 -13.33 23.35
CA GLY A 464 -10.95 -14.25 22.31
C GLY A 464 -9.71 -13.77 21.54
N MET A 465 -9.25 -12.52 21.74
CA MET A 465 -8.01 -12.03 21.13
C MET A 465 -6.77 -12.77 21.66
N SER A 466 -5.80 -13.01 20.77
CA SER A 466 -4.50 -13.57 21.13
C SER A 466 -3.69 -12.61 22.00
N GLN A 467 -2.61 -13.10 22.62
CA GLN A 467 -1.74 -12.23 23.41
C GLN A 467 -1.06 -11.16 22.53
N GLY A 468 -0.56 -11.54 21.36
CA GLY A 468 0.04 -10.59 20.42
C GLY A 468 -0.95 -9.52 19.92
N GLU A 469 -2.22 -9.89 19.70
CA GLU A 469 -3.25 -8.92 19.30
C GLU A 469 -3.54 -7.89 20.41
N LYS A 470 -3.61 -8.33 21.67
CA LYS A 470 -3.77 -7.43 22.82
C LYS A 470 -2.61 -6.45 22.93
N GLU A 471 -1.38 -6.95 22.81
CA GLU A 471 -0.17 -6.13 22.84
C GLU A 471 -0.13 -5.12 21.68
N ALA A 472 -0.55 -5.52 20.48
CA ALA A 472 -0.65 -4.61 19.34
C ALA A 472 -1.62 -3.44 19.61
N ILE A 473 -2.75 -3.73 20.25
CA ILE A 473 -3.75 -2.73 20.65
C ILE A 473 -3.19 -1.78 21.71
N GLU A 474 -2.54 -2.31 22.75
CA GLU A 474 -1.94 -1.52 23.82
C GLU A 474 -0.81 -0.60 23.29
N ILE A 475 0.09 -1.15 22.49
CA ILE A 475 1.18 -0.42 21.83
C ILE A 475 0.61 0.64 20.88
N GLY A 476 -0.38 0.28 20.06
CA GLY A 476 -1.07 1.19 19.16
C GLY A 476 -1.66 2.39 19.91
N ASN A 477 -2.44 2.11 20.95
CA ASN A 477 -3.05 3.16 21.77
C ASN A 477 -2.01 4.08 22.40
N LYS A 478 -0.92 3.52 22.94
CA LYS A 478 0.18 4.29 23.51
C LYS A 478 0.86 5.19 22.47
N ILE A 479 1.10 4.70 21.26
CA ILE A 479 1.79 5.46 20.20
C ILE A 479 0.89 6.58 19.65
N VAL A 480 -0.38 6.28 19.39
CA VAL A 480 -1.27 7.19 18.66
C VAL A 480 -2.02 8.14 19.58
N PHE A 481 -2.35 7.71 20.80
CA PHE A 481 -3.17 8.45 21.75
C PHE A 481 -2.50 8.70 23.11
N GLY A 482 -1.28 8.21 23.36
CA GLY A 482 -0.61 8.33 24.67
C GLY A 482 -0.22 9.75 25.08
N ASP A 483 -0.06 10.68 24.13
CA ASP A 483 0.17 12.10 24.42
C ASP A 483 -1.15 12.88 24.69
N ALA A 484 -2.31 12.20 24.63
CA ALA A 484 -3.64 12.80 24.79
C ALA A 484 -4.28 12.55 26.18
N SER A 485 -3.52 11.99 27.13
CA SER A 485 -3.96 11.72 28.52
C SER A 485 -3.26 12.60 29.54
#